data_AF-A0A1W1V4T3-F1
#
_entry.id   AF-A0A1W1V4T3-F1
#
_cell.length_a   1.000
_cell.length_b   1.000
_cell.length_c   1.000
_cell.angle_alpha   90.00
_cell.angle_beta   90.00
_cell.angle_gamma   90.00
#
_symmetry.space_group_name_H-M   'P 1'
#
loop_
_entity.id
_entity.type
_entity.pdbx_description
1 polymer ?
#
loop_
_entity_poly.entity_id
_entity_poly.type
_entity_poly.pdbx_seq_one_letter_code
_entity_poly.pdbx_strand_id
1 'polypeptide(L)'
;MSFDKNTYPTPQPIFDVLDAEFNFTCDGCANEENTKVPSYFLTEKQDFLSYPLHGERVWINPPFSDPLKFVNRAIELFEKHDCLVVMLLPVDISTTWFSRISQKATEMRFIVGGRVKFKSPDTGLWTDVCRGNHIAIFNPKHRNWGQVTRYIHIDEFEGLEWRAKSSAKLKFLR
;
A
#
# COMPACT_ATOMS: atom_id res chain seq x y z
N MET A 1 7.70 -20.17 -15.79
CA MET A 1 8.50 -19.07 -15.20
C MET A 1 8.04 -18.93 -13.75
N SER A 2 8.94 -18.71 -12.80
CA SER A 2 8.57 -18.48 -11.39
C SER A 2 7.98 -17.09 -11.24
N PHE A 3 6.88 -16.94 -10.48
CA PHE A 3 6.30 -15.63 -10.16
C PHE A 3 7.32 -14.71 -9.48
N ASP A 4 7.36 -13.45 -9.90
CA ASP A 4 8.15 -12.42 -9.23
C ASP A 4 7.45 -11.96 -7.95
N LYS A 5 8.01 -12.32 -6.80
CA LYS A 5 7.48 -11.93 -5.48
C LYS A 5 7.45 -10.40 -5.27
N ASN A 6 8.12 -9.63 -6.11
CA ASN A 6 8.05 -8.18 -6.07
C ASN A 6 6.78 -7.59 -6.71
N THR A 7 5.94 -8.41 -7.36
CA THR A 7 4.72 -7.97 -8.04
C THR A 7 3.44 -8.47 -7.37
N TYR A 8 3.49 -8.88 -6.09
CA TYR A 8 2.31 -9.31 -5.34
C TYR A 8 1.20 -8.24 -5.39
N PRO A 9 -0.01 -8.58 -5.89
CA PRO A 9 -1.11 -7.64 -5.97
C PRO A 9 -1.61 -7.24 -4.58
N THR A 10 -1.96 -5.98 -4.39
CA THR A 10 -2.70 -5.54 -3.19
C THR A 10 -4.02 -6.30 -3.08
N PRO A 11 -4.40 -6.82 -1.91
CA PRO A 11 -5.74 -7.38 -1.69
C PRO A 11 -6.81 -6.32 -1.98
N GLN A 12 -7.78 -6.66 -2.84
CA GLN A 12 -8.79 -5.70 -3.32
C GLN A 12 -9.53 -4.97 -2.18
N PRO A 13 -10.00 -5.66 -1.12
CA PRO A 13 -10.63 -4.99 0.02
C PRO A 13 -9.81 -3.87 0.69
N ILE A 14 -8.49 -4.01 0.74
CA ILE A 14 -7.62 -3.01 1.35
C ILE A 14 -7.53 -1.79 0.44
N PHE A 15 -7.39 -2.03 -0.87
CA PHE A 15 -7.39 -0.96 -1.86
C PHE A 15 -8.71 -0.20 -1.84
N ASP A 16 -9.85 -0.90 -1.90
CA ASP A 16 -11.19 -0.29 -2.02
C ASP A 16 -11.50 0.67 -0.86
N VAL A 17 -11.13 0.32 0.38
CA VAL A 17 -11.31 1.20 1.54
C VAL A 17 -10.49 2.49 1.41
N LEU A 18 -9.23 2.36 0.98
CA LEU A 18 -8.34 3.51 0.81
C LEU A 18 -8.73 4.33 -0.44
N ASP A 19 -9.24 3.68 -1.48
CA ASP A 19 -9.73 4.33 -2.68
C ASP A 19 -11.02 5.11 -2.41
N ALA A 20 -11.94 4.57 -1.61
CA ALA A 20 -13.13 5.30 -1.19
C ALA A 20 -12.79 6.58 -0.41
N GLU A 21 -11.71 6.56 0.39
CA GLU A 21 -11.26 7.73 1.15
C GLU A 21 -10.48 8.72 0.26
N PHE A 22 -9.54 8.21 -0.51
CA PHE A 22 -8.58 9.05 -1.20
C PHE A 22 -9.03 9.35 -2.63
N ASN A 23 -9.69 8.43 -3.35
CA ASN A 23 -10.19 8.47 -4.74
C ASN A 23 -9.13 8.33 -5.86
N PHE A 24 -8.28 7.29 -5.82
CA PHE A 24 -7.05 7.07 -6.61
C PHE A 24 -7.20 7.35 -8.11
N THR A 25 -6.22 8.08 -8.67
CA THR A 25 -6.18 8.47 -10.09
C THR A 25 -5.07 7.75 -10.82
N CYS A 26 -4.07 7.22 -10.10
CA CYS A 26 -2.95 6.49 -10.67
C CYS A 26 -2.51 5.34 -9.75
N ASP A 27 -2.24 4.17 -10.33
CA ASP A 27 -1.49 3.08 -9.68
C ASP A 27 -0.03 3.11 -10.14
N GLY A 28 0.87 3.43 -9.21
CA GLY A 28 2.29 3.67 -9.49
C GLY A 28 3.18 2.42 -9.46
N CYS A 29 2.66 1.25 -9.08
CA CYS A 29 3.46 0.02 -8.93
C CYS A 29 2.76 -1.23 -9.51
N ALA A 30 1.89 -1.02 -10.49
CA ALA A 30 1.11 -2.08 -11.12
C ALA A 30 1.60 -2.46 -12.52
N ASN A 31 1.06 -3.55 -13.03
CA ASN A 31 1.07 -3.95 -14.43
C ASN A 31 -0.38 -4.15 -14.91
N GLU A 32 -0.55 -4.53 -16.18
CA GLU A 32 -1.86 -4.77 -16.80
C GLU A 32 -2.71 -5.81 -16.05
N GLU A 33 -2.07 -6.78 -15.40
CA GLU A 33 -2.76 -7.89 -14.74
C GLU A 33 -3.17 -7.58 -13.29
N ASN A 34 -2.47 -6.66 -12.62
CA ASN A 34 -2.64 -6.42 -11.18
C ASN A 34 -3.08 -5.00 -10.80
N THR A 35 -3.23 -4.10 -11.78
CA THR A 35 -3.61 -2.70 -11.55
C THR A 35 -4.90 -2.56 -10.77
N LYS A 36 -4.88 -1.59 -9.84
CA LYS A 36 -6.06 -1.17 -9.08
C LYS A 36 -6.75 0.05 -9.67
N VAL A 37 -6.10 0.73 -10.62
CA VAL A 37 -6.63 1.87 -11.33
C VAL A 37 -6.53 1.60 -12.84
N PRO A 38 -7.46 0.83 -13.44
CA PRO A 38 -7.37 0.44 -14.85
C PRO A 38 -7.37 1.62 -15.83
N SER A 39 -7.96 2.75 -15.45
CA SER A 39 -7.97 3.97 -16.25
C SER A 39 -6.59 4.62 -16.38
N TYR A 40 -5.71 4.43 -15.39
CA TYR A 40 -4.37 5.00 -15.41
C TYR A 40 -3.45 4.29 -14.39
N PHE A 41 -2.50 3.54 -14.91
CA PHE A 41 -1.41 2.93 -14.14
C PHE A 41 -0.11 3.06 -14.92
N LEU A 42 1.01 3.08 -14.22
CA LEU A 42 2.32 3.15 -14.85
C LEU A 42 2.75 1.76 -15.28
N THR A 43 2.82 1.54 -16.60
CA THR A 43 3.31 0.27 -17.17
C THR A 43 4.80 0.07 -16.92
N GLU A 44 5.34 -1.12 -17.18
CA GLU A 44 6.81 -1.37 -17.09
C GLU A 44 7.66 -0.41 -17.94
N LYS A 45 7.07 0.18 -19.00
CA LYS A 45 7.72 1.20 -19.84
C LYS A 45 7.75 2.58 -19.18
N GLN A 46 6.88 2.82 -18.22
CA GLN A 46 6.75 4.07 -17.48
C GLN A 46 7.34 3.85 -16.09
N ASP A 47 8.64 4.06 -15.96
CA ASP A 47 9.32 3.93 -14.68
C ASP A 47 8.77 4.96 -13.67
N PHE A 48 8.04 4.50 -12.66
CA PHE A 48 7.49 5.33 -11.58
C PHE A 48 8.54 6.25 -10.93
N LEU A 49 9.80 5.79 -10.87
CA LEU A 49 10.89 6.54 -10.25
C LEU A 49 11.25 7.81 -11.02
N SER A 50 10.86 7.91 -12.29
CA SER A 50 11.17 9.05 -13.16
C SER A 50 9.96 9.64 -13.91
N TYR A 51 8.84 8.92 -14.00
CA TYR A 51 7.67 9.36 -14.77
C TYR A 51 7.07 10.66 -14.19
N PRO A 52 6.75 11.66 -15.04
CA PRO A 52 6.27 12.95 -14.58
C PRO A 52 4.81 12.85 -14.11
N LEU A 53 4.59 12.98 -12.79
CA LEU A 53 3.28 13.08 -12.16
C LEU A 53 3.15 14.43 -11.47
N HIS A 54 2.01 15.09 -11.61
CA HIS A 54 1.74 16.42 -11.04
C HIS A 54 0.28 16.55 -10.62
N GLY A 55 0.00 16.90 -9.37
CA GLY A 55 -1.36 17.00 -8.84
C GLY A 55 -2.13 15.66 -8.80
N GLU A 56 -1.46 14.56 -9.11
CA GLU A 56 -2.03 13.23 -9.13
C GLU A 56 -2.20 12.68 -7.73
N ARG A 57 -3.05 11.67 -7.60
CA ARG A 57 -3.26 11.04 -6.32
C ARG A 57 -3.15 9.52 -6.40
N VAL A 58 -2.03 9.04 -5.89
CA VAL A 58 -1.30 7.87 -6.37
C VAL A 58 -1.29 6.78 -5.31
N TRP A 59 -1.67 5.56 -5.71
CA TRP A 59 -1.51 4.35 -4.92
C TRP A 59 -0.16 3.69 -5.22
N ILE A 60 0.53 3.21 -4.17
CA ILE A 60 1.81 2.51 -4.31
C ILE A 60 1.82 1.27 -3.40
N ASN A 61 1.97 0.10 -4.01
CA ASN A 61 2.37 -1.13 -3.33
C ASN A 61 3.72 -1.57 -3.90
N PRO A 62 4.84 -1.03 -3.39
CA PRO A 62 6.14 -1.19 -4.02
C PRO A 62 6.70 -2.60 -3.78
N PRO A 63 7.73 -3.01 -4.54
CA PRO A 63 8.48 -4.22 -4.24
C PRO A 63 9.11 -4.13 -2.84
N PHE A 64 8.74 -5.06 -1.95
CA PHE A 64 9.21 -5.03 -0.56
C PHE A 64 10.70 -5.32 -0.41
N SER A 65 11.37 -5.85 -1.44
CA SER A 65 12.83 -6.03 -1.45
C SER A 65 13.61 -4.73 -1.56
N ASP A 66 13.01 -3.65 -2.08
CA ASP A 66 13.68 -2.36 -2.27
C ASP A 66 12.72 -1.15 -2.12
N PRO A 67 12.17 -0.89 -0.91
CA PRO A 67 11.17 0.16 -0.73
C PRO A 67 11.74 1.58 -0.79
N LEU A 68 13.04 1.74 -0.51
CA LEU A 68 13.65 3.07 -0.26
C LEU A 68 13.51 4.02 -1.44
N LYS A 69 13.74 3.54 -2.67
CA LYS A 69 13.61 4.36 -3.88
C LYS A 69 12.18 4.86 -4.12
N PHE A 70 11.18 4.02 -3.84
CA PHE A 70 9.77 4.38 -3.94
C PHE A 70 9.37 5.39 -2.86
N VAL A 71 9.88 5.22 -1.63
CA VAL A 71 9.65 6.18 -0.55
C VAL A 71 10.26 7.54 -0.88
N ASN A 72 11.49 7.58 -1.39
CA ASN A 72 12.11 8.83 -1.81
C ASN A 72 11.32 9.51 -2.93
N ARG A 73 10.82 8.73 -3.90
CA ARG A 73 9.98 9.25 -4.99
C ARG A 73 8.64 9.77 -4.47
N ALA A 74 7.99 9.06 -3.54
CA ALA A 74 6.75 9.50 -2.91
C ALA A 74 6.92 10.85 -2.20
N ILE A 75 8.01 11.00 -1.44
CA ILE A 75 8.36 12.27 -0.77
C ILE A 75 8.56 13.38 -1.79
N GLU A 76 9.29 13.11 -2.87
CA GLU A 76 9.52 14.10 -3.93
C GLU A 76 8.20 14.55 -4.59
N LEU A 77 7.35 13.61 -4.99
CA LEU A 77 6.05 13.88 -5.60
C LEU A 77 5.16 14.72 -4.67
N PHE A 78 5.17 14.40 -3.39
CA PHE A 78 4.46 15.16 -2.36
C PHE A 78 5.04 16.57 -2.16
N GLU A 79 6.36 16.71 -1.99
CA GLU A 79 6.97 17.99 -1.62
C GLU A 79 7.00 18.98 -2.79
N LYS A 80 7.21 18.49 -4.02
CA LYS A 80 7.49 19.30 -5.21
C LYS A 80 6.43 19.27 -6.29
N HIS A 81 5.59 18.22 -6.34
CA HIS A 81 4.64 18.00 -7.44
C HIS A 81 3.17 18.02 -6.99
N ASP A 82 2.91 18.38 -5.74
CA ASP A 82 1.57 18.50 -5.16
C ASP A 82 0.73 17.21 -5.29
N CYS A 83 1.39 16.05 -5.30
CA CYS A 83 0.72 14.77 -5.40
C CYS A 83 0.33 14.25 -4.02
N LEU A 84 -0.88 13.68 -3.89
CA LEU A 84 -1.21 12.83 -2.74
C LEU A 84 -0.68 11.43 -3.01
N VAL A 85 0.13 10.89 -2.11
CA VAL A 85 0.73 9.57 -2.28
C VAL A 85 0.36 8.69 -1.09
N VAL A 86 -0.17 7.51 -1.35
CA VAL A 86 -0.53 6.52 -0.33
C VAL A 86 0.18 5.21 -0.63
N MET A 87 0.92 4.69 0.36
CA MET A 87 1.77 3.52 0.21
C MET A 87 1.39 2.40 1.18
N LEU A 88 1.29 1.16 0.71
CA LEU A 88 1.27 -0.04 1.56
C LEU A 88 2.67 -0.60 1.70
N LEU A 89 3.18 -0.67 2.93
CA LEU A 89 4.56 -1.09 3.20
C LEU A 89 4.62 -2.09 4.35
N PRO A 90 5.66 -2.96 4.41
CA PRO A 90 5.93 -3.76 5.59
C PRO A 90 6.23 -2.84 6.78
N VAL A 91 6.10 -3.36 8.00
CA VAL A 91 6.60 -2.66 9.20
C VAL A 91 8.01 -3.14 9.48
N ASP A 92 8.99 -2.26 9.29
CA ASP A 92 10.37 -2.45 9.73
C ASP A 92 10.96 -1.11 10.18
N ILE A 93 10.76 -0.81 11.46
CA ILE A 93 11.11 0.46 12.07
C ILE A 93 12.63 0.72 12.13
N SER A 94 13.44 -0.31 11.88
CA SER A 94 14.90 -0.23 11.93
C SER A 94 15.52 0.33 10.64
N THR A 95 14.72 0.45 9.58
CA THR A 95 15.21 0.76 8.23
C THR A 95 15.26 2.25 7.93
N THR A 96 16.13 2.63 6.98
CA THR A 96 16.23 4.01 6.48
C THR A 96 14.92 4.49 5.83
N TRP A 97 14.23 3.63 5.09
CA TRP A 97 12.98 4.03 4.43
C TRP A 97 11.86 4.28 5.45
N PHE A 98 11.81 3.52 6.55
CA PHE A 98 10.84 3.79 7.61
C PHE A 98 11.14 5.12 8.31
N SER A 99 12.42 5.40 8.60
CA SER A 99 12.86 6.68 9.15
C SER A 99 12.50 7.87 8.26
N ARG A 100 12.59 7.71 6.93
CA ARG A 100 12.16 8.74 5.96
C ARG A 100 10.64 8.98 6.04
N ILE A 101 9.85 7.92 6.12
CA ILE A 101 8.38 8.01 6.27
C ILE A 101 8.03 8.72 7.57
N SER A 102 8.60 8.33 8.70
CA SER A 102 8.30 8.94 9.99
C SER A 102 8.66 10.43 10.05
N GLN A 103 9.63 10.89 9.24
CA GLN A 103 9.98 12.31 9.14
C GLN A 103 9.10 13.11 8.18
N LYS A 104 8.47 12.47 7.17
CA LYS A 104 7.92 13.16 6.00
C LYS A 104 6.46 12.88 5.70
N ALA A 105 5.94 11.70 6.08
CA ALA A 105 4.54 11.38 5.89
C ALA A 105 3.67 12.29 6.76
N THR A 106 2.54 12.72 6.22
CA THR A 106 1.53 13.48 6.96
C THR A 106 0.74 12.58 7.91
N GLU A 107 0.58 11.31 7.55
CA GLU A 107 -0.11 10.33 8.39
C GLU A 107 0.50 8.94 8.20
N MET A 108 0.56 8.17 9.29
CA MET A 108 0.92 6.76 9.29
C MET A 108 -0.21 5.95 9.93
N ARG A 109 -0.63 4.87 9.28
CA ARG A 109 -1.67 3.97 9.83
C ARG A 109 -1.16 2.55 9.93
N PHE A 110 -1.01 2.04 11.14
CA PHE A 110 -0.58 0.67 11.36
C PHE A 110 -1.78 -0.28 11.29
N ILE A 111 -1.67 -1.34 10.50
CA ILE A 111 -2.70 -2.38 10.42
C ILE A 111 -2.49 -3.36 11.58
N VAL A 112 -3.49 -3.50 12.44
CA VAL A 112 -3.45 -4.31 13.67
C VAL A 112 -4.52 -5.40 13.66
N GLY A 113 -4.49 -6.35 14.61
CA GLY A 113 -5.51 -7.40 14.72
C GLY A 113 -5.31 -8.61 13.78
N GLY A 114 -4.30 -8.60 12.93
CA GLY A 114 -3.94 -9.70 12.05
C GLY A 114 -2.86 -9.32 11.04
N ARG A 115 -2.53 -10.26 10.14
CA ARG A 115 -1.60 -10.02 9.03
C ARG A 115 -2.36 -9.82 7.73
N VAL A 116 -1.92 -8.83 6.95
CA VAL A 116 -2.29 -8.73 5.54
C VAL A 116 -1.66 -9.91 4.81
N LYS A 117 -2.48 -10.65 4.08
CA LYS A 117 -2.02 -11.73 3.22
C LYS A 117 -2.08 -11.28 1.77
N PHE A 118 -1.19 -11.83 0.96
CA PHE A 118 -1.16 -11.59 -0.47
C PHE A 118 -1.43 -12.90 -1.20
N LYS A 119 -2.20 -12.83 -2.30
CA LYS A 119 -2.54 -14.01 -3.09
C LYS A 119 -1.38 -14.33 -4.02
N SER A 120 -0.79 -15.51 -3.87
CA SER A 120 0.27 -16.01 -4.75
C SER A 120 -0.31 -16.39 -6.11
N PRO A 121 0.18 -15.82 -7.22
CA PRO A 121 -0.29 -16.21 -8.55
C PRO A 121 0.08 -17.65 -8.92
N ASP A 122 1.23 -18.15 -8.42
CA ASP A 122 1.65 -19.54 -8.63
C ASP A 122 0.69 -20.57 -7.98
N THR A 123 0.21 -20.28 -6.77
CA THR A 123 -0.54 -21.26 -5.97
C THR A 123 -2.03 -20.93 -5.82
N GLY A 124 -2.43 -19.70 -6.10
CA GLY A 124 -3.75 -19.16 -5.79
C GLY A 124 -4.05 -18.97 -4.29
N LEU A 125 -3.07 -19.24 -3.41
CA LEU A 125 -3.24 -19.22 -1.97
C LEU A 125 -2.84 -17.88 -1.34
N TRP A 126 -3.52 -17.52 -0.25
CA TRP A 126 -3.20 -16.36 0.57
C TRP A 126 -2.02 -16.68 1.51
N THR A 127 -0.89 -16.01 1.28
CA THR A 127 0.35 -16.21 2.03
C THR A 127 0.74 -14.97 2.84
N ASP A 128 1.47 -15.21 3.93
CA ASP A 128 2.18 -14.16 4.65
C ASP A 128 3.42 -13.76 3.83
N VAL A 129 3.53 -12.48 3.45
CA VAL A 129 4.71 -11.94 2.74
C VAL A 129 5.62 -11.18 3.69
N CYS A 130 5.05 -10.52 4.69
CA CYS A 130 5.76 -9.81 5.74
C CYS A 130 5.03 -9.97 7.09
N ARG A 131 5.68 -9.59 8.20
CA ARG A 131 5.11 -9.77 9.55
C ARG A 131 3.94 -8.86 9.88
N GLY A 132 3.93 -7.65 9.32
CA GLY A 132 2.91 -6.63 9.52
C GLY A 132 3.06 -5.54 8.47
N ASN A 133 2.02 -4.70 8.34
CA ASN A 133 1.95 -3.65 7.34
C ASN A 133 1.50 -2.33 7.95
N HIS A 134 1.90 -1.24 7.32
CA HIS A 134 1.37 0.09 7.59
C HIS A 134 1.08 0.82 6.28
N ILE A 135 0.20 1.80 6.37
CA ILE A 135 -0.12 2.74 5.31
C ILE A 135 0.63 4.05 5.59
N ALA A 136 1.46 4.49 4.66
CA ALA A 136 2.12 5.79 4.70
C ALA A 136 1.38 6.76 3.78
N ILE A 137 0.98 7.91 4.31
CA ILE A 137 0.15 8.90 3.59
C ILE A 137 0.90 10.23 3.54
N PHE A 138 1.12 10.72 2.34
CA PHE A 138 1.70 12.01 2.03
C PHE A 138 0.62 12.87 1.36
N ASN A 139 -0.09 13.69 2.15
CA ASN A 139 -1.24 14.46 1.67
C ASN A 139 -0.91 15.97 1.63
N PRO A 140 -0.83 16.61 0.45
CA PRO A 140 -0.52 18.04 0.33
C PRO A 140 -1.43 18.94 1.17
N LYS A 141 -2.70 18.56 1.35
CA LYS A 141 -3.66 19.29 2.20
C LYS A 141 -3.26 19.34 3.67
N HIS A 142 -2.45 18.38 4.14
CA HIS A 142 -2.03 18.26 5.53
C HIS A 142 -0.53 18.59 5.73
N ARG A 143 0.15 19.17 4.72
CA ARG A 143 1.61 19.38 4.77
C ARG A 143 2.10 20.30 5.90
N ASN A 144 1.22 21.16 6.41
CA ASN A 144 1.50 22.11 7.48
C ASN A 144 0.88 21.68 8.83
N TRP A 145 0.34 20.47 8.91
CA TRP A 145 -0.24 19.92 10.12
C TRP A 145 0.79 19.02 10.82
N GLY A 146 0.60 18.80 12.12
CA GLY A 146 1.38 17.79 12.83
C GLY A 146 1.12 16.39 12.26
N GLN A 147 2.16 15.57 12.16
CA GLN A 147 2.02 14.18 11.71
C GLN A 147 1.08 13.41 12.64
N VAL A 148 0.17 12.65 12.05
CA VAL A 148 -0.78 11.79 12.80
C VAL A 148 -0.36 10.32 12.67
N THR A 149 -0.41 9.59 13.78
CA THR A 149 -0.31 8.13 13.77
C THR A 149 -1.64 7.52 14.20
N ARG A 150 -2.15 6.54 13.44
CA ARG A 150 -3.36 5.80 13.76
C ARG A 150 -3.14 4.30 13.69
N TYR A 151 -4.12 3.57 14.19
CA TYR A 151 -4.23 2.13 14.04
C TYR A 151 -5.52 1.83 13.29
N ILE A 152 -5.47 0.95 12.29
CA ILE A 152 -6.65 0.40 11.61
C ILE A 152 -6.71 -1.07 11.98
N HIS A 153 -7.84 -1.52 12.54
CA HIS A 153 -8.01 -2.94 12.79
C HIS A 153 -8.25 -3.68 11.46
N ILE A 154 -7.65 -4.84 11.25
CA ILE A 154 -7.75 -5.59 9.98
C ILE A 154 -9.19 -5.97 9.61
N ASP A 155 -10.08 -6.05 10.59
CA ASP A 155 -11.49 -6.37 10.38
C ASP A 155 -12.29 -5.16 9.83
N GLU A 156 -11.70 -3.96 9.75
CA GLU A 156 -12.26 -2.81 9.05
C GLU A 156 -12.20 -2.97 7.51
N PHE A 157 -11.37 -3.89 7.01
CA PHE A 157 -11.36 -4.26 5.60
C PHE A 157 -12.36 -5.39 5.37
N GLU A 158 -13.55 -5.07 4.86
CA GLU A 158 -14.58 -6.08 4.58
C GLU A 158 -14.22 -6.96 3.38
N GLY A 159 -14.52 -8.25 3.43
CA GLY A 159 -14.31 -9.15 2.29
C GLY A 159 -12.90 -9.77 2.18
N LEU A 160 -12.06 -9.67 3.22
CA LEU A 160 -10.79 -10.40 3.25
C LEU A 160 -11.03 -11.92 3.27
N GLU A 161 -10.83 -12.59 2.13
CA GLU A 161 -11.12 -14.02 1.93
C GLU A 161 -10.44 -14.93 2.97
N TRP A 162 -9.20 -14.62 3.37
CA TRP A 162 -8.48 -15.42 4.36
C TRP A 162 -9.00 -15.23 5.78
N ARG A 163 -9.67 -14.11 6.04
CA ARG A 163 -10.19 -13.72 7.36
C ARG A 163 -11.60 -14.26 7.58
N ALA A 164 -12.44 -14.26 6.54
CA ALA A 164 -13.78 -14.84 6.57
C ALA A 164 -13.77 -16.34 6.98
N LYS A 165 -12.74 -17.08 6.55
CA LYS A 165 -12.53 -18.49 6.92
C LYS A 165 -12.16 -18.69 8.40
N SER A 166 -11.56 -17.70 9.06
CA SER A 166 -11.20 -17.75 10.48
C SER A 166 -12.40 -17.50 11.40
N SER A 167 -13.29 -16.56 11.04
CA SER A 167 -14.49 -16.23 11.82
C SER A 167 -15.53 -17.36 11.84
N ALA A 168 -15.61 -18.16 10.77
CA ALA A 168 -16.46 -19.37 10.75
C ALA A 168 -16.02 -20.41 11.79
N LYS A 169 -14.71 -20.54 12.05
CA LYS A 169 -14.16 -21.48 13.04
C LYS A 169 -14.48 -21.07 14.48
N LEU A 170 -14.63 -19.77 14.75
CA LEU A 170 -14.94 -19.24 16.09
C LEU A 170 -16.42 -19.46 16.49
N LYS A 171 -17.33 -19.60 15.51
CA LYS A 171 -18.76 -19.86 15.77
C LYS A 171 -19.06 -21.32 16.18
N PHE A 172 -18.14 -22.26 15.96
CA PHE A 172 -18.28 -23.66 16.39
C PHE A 172 -17.62 -23.96 17.75
N LEU A 173 -17.07 -22.93 18.41
CA LEU A 173 -16.39 -23.03 19.70
C LEU A 173 -17.09 -22.20 20.80
N ARG A 174 -18.36 -21.82 20.58
CA ARG A 174 -19.22 -21.19 21.58
C ARG A 174 -20.46 -22.03 21.80
#